data_AF-A0A9E7FYX6-F1
#
_entry.id   AF-A0A9E7FYX6-F1
#
_cell.length_a   1.000
_cell.length_b   1.000
_cell.length_c   1.000
_cell.angle_alpha   90.00
_cell.angle_beta   90.00
_cell.angle_gamma   90.00
#
_symmetry.space_group_name_H-M   'P 1'
#
loop_
_entity.id
_entity.type
_entity.pdbx_description
1 polymer ?
#
loop_
_entity_poly.entity_id
_entity_poly.type
_entity_poly.pdbx_seq_one_letter_code
_entity_poly.pdbx_strand_id
1 'polypeptide(L)'
;MANWSELPIDILDLIHGKLSIPDYIRFGAVCKQWNLAFKLKYRCPPKPQSPWMMLPGKSNTTAKFFSIADNKVYHQIPCPKPMIRRRICIGSSHGWLITVDESSNMHLVNPLTGAQFPLPPVTTLPFVEAVHDSQGRLTGLILNRERREDGTVIDRRPRHTYSLQDAHRIMFHKAILSAAPDQGSGFVVMMICNIWRALAFARAEDKAWTYIDTPDSFTDVIYYRGKFYTISYLGTVGAWEPHGLSFKPRRRVTRLHHVLGGVPGRQPNAGLQRPGVRRYGA
;
A
#
# COMPACT_ATOMS: atom_id res chain seq x y z
N MET A 1 15.10 -44.11 17.64
CA MET A 1 14.48 -42.78 17.46
C MET A 1 13.56 -42.86 16.25
N ALA A 2 12.37 -42.26 16.30
CA ALA A 2 11.47 -42.24 15.15
C ALA A 2 12.05 -41.39 14.01
N ASN A 3 11.95 -41.85 12.76
CA ASN A 3 12.45 -41.13 11.60
C ASN A 3 11.43 -40.10 11.09
N TRP A 4 11.48 -38.88 11.64
CA TRP A 4 10.62 -37.76 11.21
C TRP A 4 10.89 -37.27 9.78
N SER A 5 11.97 -37.72 9.15
CA SER A 5 12.28 -37.35 7.76
C SER A 5 11.36 -38.03 6.76
N GLU A 6 10.76 -39.18 7.09
CA GLU A 6 9.89 -39.97 6.20
C GLU A 6 8.40 -39.61 6.29
N LEU A 7 8.05 -38.57 7.05
CA LEU A 7 6.65 -38.16 7.20
C LEU A 7 6.00 -37.84 5.84
N PRO A 8 4.76 -38.31 5.60
CA PRO A 8 3.98 -37.92 4.45
C PRO A 8 3.83 -36.39 4.32
N ILE A 9 3.79 -35.91 3.08
CA ILE A 9 3.80 -34.48 2.75
C ILE A 9 2.62 -33.72 3.37
N ASP A 10 1.47 -34.37 3.48
CA ASP A 10 0.24 -33.87 4.10
C ASP A 10 0.37 -33.66 5.62
N ILE A 11 1.12 -34.53 6.30
CA ILE A 11 1.43 -34.35 7.73
C ILE A 11 2.42 -33.19 7.91
N LEU A 12 3.42 -33.09 7.04
CA LEU A 12 4.36 -31.98 7.03
C LEU A 12 3.64 -30.64 6.79
N ASP A 13 2.65 -30.61 5.90
CA ASP A 13 1.80 -29.43 5.67
C ASP A 13 1.01 -29.03 6.92
N LEU A 14 0.43 -30.02 7.63
CA LEU A 14 -0.30 -29.77 8.87
C LEU A 14 0.61 -29.20 9.95
N ILE A 15 1.83 -29.72 10.10
CA ILE A 15 2.81 -29.19 11.05
C ILE A 15 3.19 -27.76 10.66
N HIS A 16 3.56 -27.55 9.39
CA HIS A 16 4.02 -26.25 8.88
C HIS A 16 3.01 -25.13 9.12
N GLY A 17 1.71 -25.40 8.89
CA GLY A 17 0.63 -24.44 9.15
C GLY A 17 0.38 -24.12 10.63
N LYS A 18 0.98 -24.85 11.58
CA LYS A 18 0.89 -24.55 13.03
C LYS A 18 2.10 -23.80 13.57
N LEU A 19 3.17 -23.64 12.78
CA LEU A 19 4.42 -23.05 13.23
C LEU A 19 4.33 -21.53 13.41
N SER A 20 5.19 -21.02 14.28
CA SER A 20 5.48 -19.60 14.38
C SER A 20 6.13 -19.09 13.09
N ILE A 21 6.04 -17.80 12.76
CA ILE A 21 6.74 -17.25 11.58
C ILE A 21 8.24 -17.62 11.55
N PRO A 22 9.01 -17.51 12.65
CA PRO A 22 10.41 -17.93 12.68
C PRO A 22 10.62 -19.40 12.28
N ASP A 23 9.81 -20.30 12.84
CA ASP A 23 9.94 -21.74 12.61
C ASP A 23 9.40 -22.12 11.23
N TYR A 24 8.36 -21.42 10.77
CA TYR A 24 7.80 -21.53 9.43
C TYR A 24 8.85 -21.25 8.35
N ILE A 25 9.69 -20.23 8.54
CA ILE A 25 10.79 -19.88 7.63
C ILE A 25 11.91 -20.94 7.70
N ARG A 26 12.22 -21.44 8.89
CA ARG A 26 13.29 -22.44 9.10
C ARG A 26 12.89 -23.85 8.71
N PHE A 27 11.60 -24.12 8.52
CA PHE A 27 11.04 -25.43 8.19
C PHE A 27 11.73 -26.08 6.98
N GLY A 28 11.93 -25.31 5.91
CA GLY A 28 12.60 -25.80 4.70
C GLY A 28 14.10 -26.06 4.87
N ALA A 29 14.73 -25.69 5.97
CA ALA A 29 16.16 -25.89 6.23
C ALA A 29 16.48 -27.19 6.99
N VAL A 30 15.46 -27.97 7.37
CA VAL A 30 15.63 -29.19 8.19
C VAL A 30 16.28 -30.34 7.38
N CYS A 31 15.64 -30.77 6.29
CA CYS A 31 16.15 -31.82 5.40
C CYS A 31 15.55 -31.71 3.99
N LYS A 32 15.99 -32.56 3.04
CA LYS A 32 15.51 -32.53 1.64
C LYS A 32 13.99 -32.72 1.52
N GLN A 33 13.38 -33.62 2.30
CA GLN A 33 11.95 -33.90 2.26
C GLN A 33 11.12 -32.72 2.81
N TRP A 34 11.56 -32.11 3.91
CA TRP A 34 10.91 -30.92 4.46
C TRP A 34 11.10 -29.70 3.56
N ASN A 35 12.27 -29.55 2.92
CA ASN A 35 12.49 -28.54 1.89
C ASN A 35 11.57 -28.73 0.68
N LEU A 36 11.34 -29.99 0.29
CA LEU A 36 10.42 -30.33 -0.79
C LEU A 36 8.98 -29.97 -0.39
N ALA A 37 8.54 -30.32 0.82
CA ALA A 37 7.22 -29.92 1.35
C ALA A 37 7.04 -28.39 1.35
N PHE A 38 8.05 -27.67 1.84
CA PHE A 38 8.08 -26.21 1.85
C PHE A 38 7.95 -25.60 0.44
N LYS A 39 8.56 -26.22 -0.57
CA LYS A 39 8.52 -25.75 -1.97
C LYS A 39 7.27 -26.15 -2.73
N LEU A 40 6.74 -27.34 -2.44
CA LEU A 40 5.62 -27.92 -3.20
C LEU A 40 4.29 -27.24 -2.91
N LYS A 41 4.15 -26.45 -1.83
CA LYS A 41 2.86 -25.85 -1.50
C LYS A 41 2.91 -24.42 -0.95
N TYR A 42 1.99 -23.64 -1.54
CA TYR A 42 1.43 -22.35 -1.10
C TYR A 42 0.20 -22.51 -0.17
N ARG A 43 -0.07 -23.72 0.35
CA ARG A 43 -1.43 -24.04 0.86
C ARG A 43 -1.72 -23.63 2.30
N CYS A 44 -0.69 -23.40 3.11
CA CYS A 44 -0.89 -23.05 4.51
C CYS A 44 -0.05 -21.81 4.82
N PRO A 45 -0.60 -20.59 4.64
CA PRO A 45 0.04 -19.42 5.22
C PRO A 45 0.24 -19.67 6.73
N PRO A 46 1.30 -19.12 7.34
CA PRO A 46 1.46 -19.22 8.79
C PRO A 46 0.19 -18.69 9.45
N LYS A 47 -0.19 -19.27 10.60
CA LYS A 47 -1.32 -18.77 11.38
C LYS A 47 -1.22 -17.25 11.53
N PRO A 48 -2.33 -16.50 11.44
CA PRO A 48 -2.30 -15.06 11.68
C PRO A 48 -1.61 -14.76 13.01
N GLN A 49 -0.50 -14.03 12.96
CA GLN A 49 0.25 -13.57 14.13
C GLN A 49 0.21 -12.05 14.18
N SER A 50 0.67 -11.49 15.31
CA SER A 50 0.92 -10.06 15.41
C SER A 50 1.77 -9.58 14.23
N PRO A 51 1.53 -8.37 13.70
CA PRO A 51 2.22 -7.89 12.52
C PRO A 51 3.72 -7.82 12.74
N TRP A 52 4.48 -8.26 11.74
CA TRP A 52 5.92 -8.13 11.69
C TRP A 52 6.29 -6.90 10.87
N MET A 53 7.16 -6.07 11.42
CA MET A 53 7.66 -4.90 10.72
C MET A 53 8.93 -5.26 9.96
N MET A 54 8.88 -5.14 8.63
CA MET A 54 10.06 -5.33 7.79
C MET A 54 10.96 -4.09 7.90
N LEU A 55 12.25 -4.33 8.19
CA LEU A 55 13.29 -3.32 8.31
C LEU A 55 14.38 -3.57 7.28
N PRO A 56 15.07 -2.52 6.78
CA PRO A 56 16.18 -2.67 5.83
C PRO A 56 17.28 -3.58 6.40
N GLY A 57 17.66 -4.63 5.67
CA GLY A 57 18.74 -5.53 6.05
C GLY A 57 20.13 -4.91 5.91
N LYS A 58 21.15 -5.57 6.48
CA LYS A 58 22.56 -5.12 6.33
C LYS A 58 23.04 -5.33 4.89
N SER A 59 22.77 -6.49 4.32
CA SER A 59 23.11 -6.84 2.93
C SER A 59 21.91 -6.68 1.99
N ASN A 60 22.16 -6.87 0.70
CA ASN A 60 21.14 -6.93 -0.35
C ASN A 60 20.36 -8.26 -0.38
N THR A 61 20.84 -9.26 0.35
CA THR A 61 20.35 -10.65 0.33
C THR A 61 19.52 -11.01 1.56
N THR A 62 19.40 -10.09 2.53
CA THR A 62 18.72 -10.34 3.80
C THR A 62 17.79 -9.19 4.14
N ALA A 63 16.69 -9.51 4.82
CA ALA A 63 15.78 -8.55 5.43
C ALA A 63 15.80 -8.75 6.96
N LYS A 64 15.56 -7.65 7.68
CA LYS A 64 15.31 -7.70 9.12
C LYS A 64 13.80 -7.65 9.37
N PHE A 65 13.31 -8.38 10.35
CA PHE A 65 11.94 -8.26 10.80
C PHE A 65 11.86 -8.05 12.29
N PHE A 66 11.06 -7.09 12.73
CA PHE A 66 10.76 -6.88 14.13
C PHE A 66 9.38 -7.47 14.45
N SER A 67 9.35 -8.43 15.38
CA SER A 67 8.12 -8.97 15.94
C SER A 67 7.74 -8.16 17.17
N ILE A 68 6.56 -7.54 17.14
CA ILE A 68 6.02 -6.82 18.30
C ILE A 68 5.69 -7.79 19.43
N ALA A 69 5.16 -8.98 19.11
CA ALA A 69 4.78 -9.97 20.11
C ALA A 69 5.99 -10.50 20.90
N ASP A 70 7.10 -10.73 20.20
CA ASP A 70 8.32 -11.29 20.83
C ASP A 70 9.28 -10.20 21.31
N ASN A 71 8.98 -8.92 21.02
CA ASN A 71 9.87 -7.78 21.16
C ASN A 71 11.30 -8.08 20.64
N LYS A 72 11.38 -8.70 19.46
CA LYS A 72 12.62 -9.29 18.93
C LYS A 72 12.85 -8.92 17.47
N VAL A 73 14.11 -8.69 17.12
CA VAL A 73 14.56 -8.51 15.74
C VAL A 73 15.14 -9.82 15.20
N TYR A 74 14.60 -10.27 14.08
CA TYR A 74 15.08 -11.40 13.29
C TYR A 74 15.97 -10.87 12.16
N HIS A 75 17.26 -11.23 12.18
CA HIS A 75 18.28 -10.59 11.33
C HIS A 75 18.62 -11.32 10.02
N GLN A 76 18.21 -12.58 9.88
CA GLN A 76 18.68 -13.48 8.83
C GLN A 76 17.54 -14.04 7.97
N ILE A 77 16.51 -13.24 7.71
CA ILE A 77 15.44 -13.67 6.81
C ILE A 77 15.92 -13.45 5.37
N PRO A 78 16.01 -14.51 4.54
CA PRO A 78 16.43 -14.37 3.16
C PRO A 78 15.50 -13.40 2.42
N CYS A 79 16.09 -12.44 1.73
CA CYS A 79 15.34 -11.52 0.88
C CYS A 79 15.03 -12.24 -0.44
N PRO A 80 13.77 -12.19 -0.93
CA PRO A 80 13.46 -12.87 -2.17
C PRO A 80 14.15 -12.22 -3.36
N LYS A 81 14.47 -13.05 -4.36
CA LYS A 81 14.89 -12.59 -5.68
C LYS A 81 13.64 -12.46 -6.57
N PRO A 82 13.59 -11.47 -7.50
CA PRO A 82 14.49 -10.32 -7.64
C PRO A 82 14.47 -9.39 -6.42
N MET A 83 15.61 -8.71 -6.21
CA MET A 83 15.88 -7.93 -5.00
C MET A 83 14.82 -6.85 -4.74
N ILE A 84 14.27 -6.86 -3.53
CA ILE A 84 13.23 -5.89 -3.13
C ILE A 84 13.76 -4.69 -2.32
N ARG A 85 15.03 -4.70 -1.89
CA ARG A 85 15.60 -3.65 -1.02
C ARG A 85 15.56 -2.25 -1.64
N ARG A 86 15.64 -2.16 -2.97
CA ARG A 86 15.60 -0.90 -3.70
C ARG A 86 14.20 -0.50 -4.17
N ARG A 87 13.19 -1.33 -3.87
CA ARG A 87 11.81 -1.06 -4.23
C ARG A 87 11.16 -0.19 -3.18
N ILE A 88 10.27 0.69 -3.62
CA ILE A 88 9.44 1.49 -2.73
C ILE A 88 8.25 0.64 -2.30
N CYS A 89 7.98 0.59 -1.00
CA CYS A 89 6.79 -0.07 -0.47
C CYS A 89 5.66 0.95 -0.38
N ILE A 90 4.54 0.67 -1.03
CA ILE A 90 3.38 1.56 -1.10
C ILE A 90 2.17 0.96 -0.39
N GLY A 91 2.29 -0.24 0.17
CA GLY A 91 1.19 -0.91 0.85
C GLY A 91 1.55 -2.28 1.37
N SER A 92 0.77 -2.75 2.34
CA SER A 92 0.83 -4.11 2.83
C SER A 92 -0.57 -4.64 3.16
N SER A 93 -0.83 -5.90 2.84
CA SER A 93 -2.12 -6.54 3.08
C SER A 93 -1.94 -8.06 3.06
N HIS A 94 -2.57 -8.78 3.99
CA HIS A 94 -2.55 -10.25 4.03
C HIS A 94 -1.14 -10.91 4.02
N GLY A 95 -0.13 -10.24 4.59
CA GLY A 95 1.26 -10.72 4.56
C GLY A 95 2.02 -10.44 3.25
N TRP A 96 1.37 -9.77 2.31
CA TRP A 96 1.94 -9.31 1.05
C TRP A 96 2.29 -7.82 1.12
N LEU A 97 3.37 -7.45 0.43
CA LEU A 97 3.78 -6.08 0.18
C LEU A 97 3.43 -5.69 -1.25
N ILE A 98 3.05 -4.43 -1.45
CA ILE A 98 2.86 -3.83 -2.77
C ILE A 98 4.05 -2.90 -2.99
N THR A 99 4.85 -3.20 -4.01
CA THR A 99 6.15 -2.57 -4.22
C THR A 99 6.30 -2.02 -5.64
N VAL A 100 7.13 -1.00 -5.79
CA VAL A 100 7.49 -0.38 -7.07
C VAL A 100 9.00 -0.46 -7.25
N ASP A 101 9.48 -1.00 -8.36
CA ASP A 101 10.92 -1.09 -8.66
C ASP A 101 11.48 0.18 -9.33
N GLU A 102 12.81 0.21 -9.52
CA GLU A 102 13.53 1.33 -10.13
C GLU A 102 13.03 1.67 -11.55
N SER A 103 12.42 0.71 -12.25
CA SER A 103 11.83 0.87 -13.57
C SER A 103 10.33 1.20 -13.54
N SER A 104 9.79 1.54 -12.36
CA SER A 104 8.36 1.83 -12.15
C SER A 104 7.42 0.64 -12.36
N ASN A 105 7.94 -0.60 -12.40
CA ASN A 105 7.07 -1.77 -12.43
C ASN A 105 6.56 -2.07 -11.02
N MET A 106 5.29 -2.41 -10.94
CA MET A 106 4.61 -2.71 -9.70
C MET A 106 4.55 -4.22 -9.46
N HIS A 107 4.79 -4.65 -8.23
CA HIS A 107 4.85 -6.06 -7.86
C HIS A 107 4.20 -6.29 -6.49
N LEU A 108 3.42 -7.36 -6.39
CA LEU A 108 3.06 -7.98 -5.11
C LEU A 108 4.18 -8.91 -4.69
N VAL A 109 4.60 -8.82 -3.43
CA VAL A 109 5.70 -9.62 -2.89
C VAL A 109 5.32 -10.20 -1.54
N ASN A 110 5.42 -11.51 -1.39
CA ASN A 110 5.43 -12.14 -0.08
C ASN A 110 6.89 -12.24 0.39
N PRO A 111 7.31 -11.47 1.41
CA PRO A 111 8.71 -11.40 1.79
C PRO A 111 9.18 -12.63 2.59
N LEU A 112 8.28 -13.53 2.98
CA LEU A 112 8.59 -14.76 3.71
C LEU A 112 8.73 -15.97 2.79
N THR A 113 7.81 -16.12 1.83
CA THR A 113 7.84 -17.22 0.85
C THR A 113 8.66 -16.87 -0.38
N GLY A 114 8.82 -15.57 -0.65
CA GLY A 114 9.48 -15.04 -1.84
C GLY A 114 8.65 -15.09 -3.11
N ALA A 115 7.37 -15.46 -3.00
CA ALA A 115 6.41 -15.39 -4.08
C ALA A 115 6.24 -13.94 -4.57
N GLN A 116 6.17 -13.76 -5.89
CA GLN A 116 5.98 -12.45 -6.51
C GLN A 116 4.94 -12.53 -7.62
N PHE A 117 4.11 -11.50 -7.73
CA PHE A 117 3.15 -11.33 -8.83
C PHE A 117 3.29 -9.93 -9.43
N PRO A 118 3.42 -9.80 -10.76
CA PRO A 118 3.43 -8.51 -11.41
C PRO A 118 2.03 -7.87 -11.31
N LEU A 119 1.99 -6.55 -11.19
CA LEU A 119 0.79 -5.74 -11.39
C LEU A 119 0.86 -5.01 -12.74
N PRO A 120 -0.25 -4.47 -13.25
CA PRO A 120 -0.24 -3.73 -14.50
C PRO A 120 0.78 -2.58 -14.50
N PRO A 121 1.43 -2.28 -15.63
CA PRO A 121 2.29 -1.11 -15.75
C PRO A 121 1.52 0.18 -15.49
N VAL A 122 2.11 1.13 -14.76
CA VAL A 122 1.48 2.45 -14.54
C VAL A 122 1.26 3.26 -15.81
N THR A 123 1.99 2.93 -16.88
CA THR A 123 1.83 3.53 -18.21
C THR A 123 0.50 3.15 -18.88
N THR A 124 -0.26 2.22 -18.31
CA THR A 124 -1.63 1.91 -18.74
C THR A 124 -2.66 2.89 -18.20
N LEU A 125 -2.29 3.76 -17.25
CA LEU A 125 -3.16 4.83 -16.76
C LEU A 125 -3.29 5.93 -17.82
N PRO A 126 -4.49 6.50 -18.02
CA PRO A 126 -4.75 7.45 -19.10
C PRO A 126 -4.00 8.77 -18.98
N PHE A 127 -3.53 9.11 -17.77
CA PHE A 127 -2.77 10.33 -17.48
C PHE A 127 -1.25 10.10 -17.42
N VAL A 128 -0.75 8.91 -17.79
CA VAL A 128 0.68 8.60 -17.74
C VAL A 128 1.22 8.37 -19.15
N GLU A 129 2.16 9.20 -19.57
CA GLU A 129 2.93 9.03 -20.79
C GLU A 129 4.37 8.57 -20.45
N ALA A 130 4.84 7.54 -21.14
CA ALA A 130 6.16 6.96 -20.93
C ALA A 130 7.23 7.69 -21.77
N VAL A 131 8.33 8.08 -21.14
CA VAL A 131 9.49 8.66 -21.85
C VAL A 131 10.59 7.62 -21.92
N HIS A 132 11.08 7.36 -23.12
CA HIS A 132 12.11 6.38 -23.39
C HIS A 132 13.38 7.05 -23.93
N ASP A 133 14.53 6.45 -23.66
CA ASP A 133 15.77 6.81 -24.34
C ASP A 133 15.84 6.22 -25.76
N SER A 134 16.92 6.52 -26.48
CA SER A 134 17.18 6.00 -27.83
C SER A 134 17.32 4.47 -27.89
N GLN A 135 17.51 3.80 -26.75
CA GLN A 135 17.58 2.34 -26.63
C GLN A 135 16.23 1.72 -26.23
N GLY A 136 15.17 2.53 -26.10
CA GLY A 136 13.83 2.07 -25.71
C GLY A 136 13.68 1.82 -24.21
N ARG A 137 14.63 2.24 -23.37
CA ARG A 137 14.51 2.09 -21.91
C ARG A 137 13.70 3.22 -21.33
N LEU A 138 12.81 2.91 -20.39
CA LEU A 138 12.03 3.91 -19.67
C LEU A 138 12.97 4.78 -18.81
N THR A 139 12.96 6.09 -19.04
CA THR A 139 13.83 7.08 -18.35
C THR A 139 13.04 8.13 -17.58
N GLY A 140 11.76 8.31 -17.91
CA GLY A 140 10.90 9.28 -17.25
C GLY A 140 9.43 9.03 -17.49
N LEU A 141 8.60 9.78 -16.78
CA LEU A 141 7.15 9.78 -16.93
C LEU A 141 6.66 11.21 -17.09
N ILE A 142 5.77 11.42 -18.05
CA ILE A 142 4.99 12.65 -18.19
C ILE A 142 3.63 12.39 -17.54
N LEU A 143 3.29 13.20 -16.55
CA LEU A 143 2.00 13.11 -15.86
C LEU A 143 1.07 14.16 -16.45
N ASN A 144 0.16 13.68 -17.30
CA ASN A 144 -0.79 14.53 -17.98
C ASN A 144 -1.95 14.90 -17.09
N ARG A 145 -2.48 16.06 -17.39
CA ARG A 145 -3.69 16.58 -16.78
C ARG A 145 -4.89 15.82 -17.29
N GLU A 146 -5.74 15.37 -16.37
CA GLU A 146 -7.01 14.77 -16.74
C GLU A 146 -8.01 15.85 -17.17
N ARG A 147 -8.59 15.68 -18.36
CA ARG A 147 -9.75 16.48 -18.79
C ARG A 147 -10.98 15.91 -18.08
N ARG A 148 -11.63 16.74 -17.27
CA ARG A 148 -13.01 16.47 -16.86
C ARG A 148 -13.91 16.41 -18.09
N GLU A 149 -14.99 15.65 -18.02
CA GLU A 149 -16.02 15.59 -19.07
C GLU A 149 -16.59 16.97 -19.42
N ASP A 150 -16.60 17.91 -18.45
CA ASP A 150 -17.03 19.31 -18.64
C ASP A 150 -15.99 20.21 -19.32
N GLY A 151 -14.84 19.65 -19.71
CA GLY A 151 -13.74 20.37 -20.37
C GLY A 151 -12.95 21.33 -19.48
N THR A 152 -13.26 21.40 -18.18
CA THR A 152 -12.63 22.35 -17.27
C THR A 152 -11.21 21.97 -16.89
N VAL A 153 -10.38 23.02 -16.75
CA VAL A 153 -8.94 22.94 -16.62
C VAL A 153 -8.57 23.28 -15.16
N ILE A 154 -8.42 22.25 -14.30
CA ILE A 154 -8.02 22.37 -12.88
C ILE A 154 -6.58 22.86 -12.63
N ASP A 155 -5.56 22.34 -13.34
CA ASP A 155 -4.14 22.72 -13.19
C ASP A 155 -3.56 23.38 -14.46
N ARG A 156 -2.91 24.55 -14.33
CA ARG A 156 -2.26 25.27 -15.45
C ARG A 156 -0.76 25.00 -15.56
N ARG A 157 -0.20 24.10 -14.75
CA ARG A 157 1.23 23.78 -14.80
C ARG A 157 1.63 23.25 -16.19
N PRO A 158 2.80 23.67 -16.70
CA PRO A 158 3.31 23.18 -17.97
C PRO A 158 3.54 21.66 -17.91
N ARG A 159 3.43 20.99 -19.07
CA ARG A 159 3.83 19.59 -19.21
C ARG A 159 5.27 19.45 -18.70
N HIS A 160 5.45 18.57 -17.73
CA HIS A 160 6.75 18.34 -17.12
C HIS A 160 7.10 16.86 -17.20
N THR A 161 8.29 16.59 -17.70
CA THR A 161 8.87 15.26 -17.69
C THR A 161 9.57 15.05 -16.36
N TYR A 162 9.11 14.06 -15.60
CA TYR A 162 9.73 13.67 -14.35
C TYR A 162 10.74 12.54 -14.62
N SER A 163 11.91 12.61 -13.97
CA SER A 163 12.77 11.44 -13.83
C SER A 163 12.00 10.31 -13.16
N LEU A 164 12.38 9.04 -13.35
CA LEU A 164 11.71 7.93 -12.66
C LEU A 164 11.72 8.08 -11.14
N GLN A 165 12.83 8.56 -10.58
CA GLN A 165 12.97 8.77 -9.15
C GLN A 165 12.01 9.84 -8.63
N ASP A 166 11.84 10.95 -9.35
CA ASP A 166 10.90 12.00 -8.98
C ASP A 166 9.45 11.53 -9.18
N ALA A 167 9.19 10.85 -10.30
CA ALA A 167 7.88 10.28 -10.61
C ALA A 167 7.42 9.32 -9.52
N HIS A 168 8.32 8.51 -8.95
CA HIS A 168 7.97 7.60 -7.87
C HIS A 168 7.43 8.31 -6.62
N ARG A 169 7.97 9.48 -6.27
CA ARG A 169 7.57 10.24 -5.07
C ARG A 169 6.20 10.89 -5.22
N ILE A 170 5.82 11.22 -6.45
CA ILE A 170 4.58 11.94 -6.76
C ILE A 170 3.45 11.01 -7.25
N MET A 171 3.82 9.86 -7.82
CA MET A 171 2.88 8.94 -8.42
C MET A 171 2.32 7.94 -7.42
N PHE A 172 3.09 7.46 -6.45
CA PHE A 172 2.65 6.36 -5.60
C PHE A 172 2.46 6.81 -4.15
N HIS A 173 1.21 6.81 -3.68
CA HIS A 173 0.90 7.18 -2.29
C HIS A 173 0.60 5.96 -1.43
N LYS A 174 -0.45 5.21 -1.78
CA LYS A 174 -0.87 4.02 -1.02
C LYS A 174 -1.60 3.02 -1.90
N ALA A 175 -1.41 1.74 -1.65
CA ALA A 175 -2.20 0.67 -2.25
C ALA A 175 -2.62 -0.39 -1.20
N ILE A 176 -3.75 -1.06 -1.42
CA ILE A 176 -4.31 -2.10 -0.54
C ILE A 176 -4.91 -3.23 -1.38
N LEU A 177 -4.78 -4.47 -0.89
CA LEU A 177 -5.38 -5.67 -1.48
C LEU A 177 -6.71 -6.03 -0.82
N SER A 178 -7.61 -6.63 -1.60
CA SER A 178 -8.85 -7.23 -1.10
C SER A 178 -8.67 -8.64 -0.53
N ALA A 179 -7.64 -9.37 -0.99
CA ALA A 179 -7.34 -10.75 -0.62
C ALA A 179 -5.86 -11.07 -0.91
N ALA A 180 -5.36 -12.17 -0.35
CA ALA A 180 -4.02 -12.65 -0.66
C ALA A 180 -3.99 -13.35 -2.05
N PRO A 181 -3.00 -13.03 -2.91
CA PRO A 181 -2.87 -13.62 -4.25
C PRO A 181 -2.76 -15.15 -4.30
N ASP A 182 -2.27 -15.78 -3.23
CA ASP A 182 -2.03 -17.22 -3.15
C ASP A 182 -3.24 -18.05 -2.67
N GLN A 183 -4.38 -17.41 -2.40
CA GLN A 183 -5.60 -18.08 -1.90
C GLN A 183 -6.55 -18.57 -3.01
N GLY A 184 -6.28 -18.27 -4.29
CA GLY A 184 -7.08 -18.73 -5.43
C GLY A 184 -8.46 -18.07 -5.59
N SER A 185 -8.91 -17.24 -4.64
CA SER A 185 -10.18 -16.49 -4.71
C SER A 185 -10.16 -15.29 -5.67
N GLY A 186 -9.02 -15.04 -6.32
CA GLY A 186 -8.72 -13.76 -6.97
C GLY A 186 -8.50 -12.64 -5.95
N PHE A 187 -8.01 -11.50 -6.43
CA PHE A 187 -7.83 -10.30 -5.63
C PHE A 187 -8.07 -9.04 -6.48
N VAL A 188 -8.31 -7.94 -5.78
CA VAL A 188 -8.34 -6.57 -6.32
C VAL A 188 -7.31 -5.75 -5.57
N VAL A 189 -6.51 -4.98 -6.29
CA VAL A 189 -5.66 -3.93 -5.73
C VAL A 189 -6.30 -2.58 -6.01
N MET A 190 -6.44 -1.75 -4.98
CA MET A 190 -6.83 -0.33 -5.12
C MET A 190 -5.65 0.54 -4.71
N MET A 191 -5.37 1.58 -5.50
CA MET A 191 -4.25 2.49 -5.31
C MET A 191 -4.72 3.94 -5.33
N ILE A 192 -4.19 4.74 -4.41
CA ILE A 192 -4.14 6.19 -4.48
C ILE A 192 -2.84 6.56 -5.20
N CYS A 193 -2.98 7.23 -6.34
CA CYS A 193 -1.87 7.57 -7.22
C CYS A 193 -1.91 9.01 -7.70
N ASN A 194 -0.82 9.45 -8.34
CA ASN A 194 -0.61 10.75 -8.97
C ASN A 194 -0.67 11.97 -8.01
N ILE A 195 -0.36 13.15 -8.55
CA ILE A 195 -0.33 14.40 -7.77
C ILE A 195 -1.70 14.87 -7.30
N TRP A 196 -2.77 14.44 -7.97
CA TRP A 196 -4.17 14.74 -7.62
C TRP A 196 -4.74 13.73 -6.62
N ARG A 197 -3.97 12.69 -6.27
CA ARG A 197 -4.37 11.62 -5.36
C ARG A 197 -5.64 10.91 -5.80
N ALA A 198 -5.68 10.58 -7.09
CA ALA A 198 -6.78 9.89 -7.70
C ALA A 198 -6.75 8.38 -7.41
N LEU A 199 -7.87 7.70 -7.66
CA LEU A 199 -7.99 6.26 -7.44
C LEU A 199 -7.83 5.49 -8.74
N ALA A 200 -7.13 4.36 -8.65
CA ALA A 200 -7.09 3.35 -9.69
C ALA A 200 -7.21 1.96 -9.05
N PHE A 201 -7.71 1.00 -9.81
CA PHE A 201 -7.76 -0.39 -9.37
C PHE A 201 -7.44 -1.37 -10.49
N ALA A 202 -7.03 -2.57 -10.11
CA ALA A 202 -6.80 -3.70 -11.01
C ALA A 202 -7.14 -5.01 -10.30
N ARG A 203 -7.57 -6.00 -11.08
CA ARG A 203 -7.81 -7.39 -10.65
C ARG A 203 -6.61 -8.27 -10.98
N ALA A 204 -6.58 -9.48 -10.42
CA ALA A 204 -5.48 -10.42 -10.56
C ALA A 204 -4.98 -10.64 -12.00
N GLU A 205 -5.89 -10.69 -12.97
CA GLU A 205 -5.58 -10.97 -14.38
C GLU A 205 -5.65 -9.73 -15.28
N ASP A 206 -5.92 -8.55 -14.71
CA ASP A 206 -5.99 -7.33 -15.49
C ASP A 206 -4.60 -6.99 -16.03
N LYS A 207 -4.53 -6.57 -17.30
CA LYS A 207 -3.28 -6.12 -17.94
C LYS A 207 -3.11 -4.59 -17.90
N ALA A 208 -4.14 -3.88 -17.44
CA ALA A 208 -4.19 -2.43 -17.38
C ALA A 208 -4.89 -1.97 -16.10
N TRP A 209 -4.49 -0.80 -15.59
CA TRP A 209 -5.20 -0.14 -14.51
C TRP A 209 -6.52 0.43 -14.99
N THR A 210 -7.58 0.22 -14.21
CA THR A 210 -8.83 0.96 -14.39
C THR A 210 -8.78 2.22 -13.53
N TYR A 211 -8.81 3.36 -14.20
CA TYR A 211 -8.92 4.66 -13.54
C TYR A 211 -10.34 4.89 -12.99
N ILE A 212 -10.45 5.50 -11.80
CA ILE A 212 -11.73 5.91 -11.23
C ILE A 212 -11.82 7.44 -11.28
N ASP A 213 -12.59 7.95 -12.23
CA ASP A 213 -12.85 9.38 -12.34
C ASP A 213 -13.78 9.85 -11.21
N THR A 214 -13.23 10.68 -10.34
CA THR A 214 -13.97 11.30 -9.24
C THR A 214 -13.48 12.72 -9.03
N PRO A 215 -14.36 13.66 -8.61
CA PRO A 215 -13.93 15.01 -8.30
C PRO A 215 -13.13 15.10 -6.98
N ASP A 216 -13.03 14.01 -6.22
CA ASP A 216 -12.45 13.96 -4.89
C ASP A 216 -10.97 13.56 -4.96
N SER A 217 -10.16 14.10 -4.05
CA SER A 217 -8.76 13.72 -3.85
C SER A 217 -8.60 12.96 -2.54
N PHE A 218 -7.91 11.81 -2.56
CA PHE A 218 -7.93 10.85 -1.45
C PHE A 218 -6.67 10.88 -0.60
N THR A 219 -6.83 10.75 0.72
CA THR A 219 -5.70 10.70 1.66
C THR A 219 -5.43 9.28 2.15
N ASP A 220 -6.46 8.45 2.26
CA ASP A 220 -6.29 7.05 2.67
C ASP A 220 -7.29 6.10 2.01
N VAL A 221 -6.87 4.83 1.91
CA VAL A 221 -7.67 3.69 1.48
C VAL A 221 -7.39 2.49 2.38
N ILE A 222 -8.44 1.76 2.76
CA ILE A 222 -8.38 0.47 3.45
C ILE A 222 -9.36 -0.52 2.82
N TYR A 223 -9.17 -1.80 3.08
CA TYR A 223 -10.12 -2.84 2.73
C TYR A 223 -10.64 -3.51 4.00
N TYR A 224 -11.96 -3.58 4.15
CA TYR A 224 -12.60 -4.14 5.32
C TYR A 224 -13.95 -4.76 4.96
N ARG A 225 -14.22 -5.97 5.45
CA ARG A 225 -15.51 -6.68 5.30
C ARG A 225 -16.10 -6.60 3.88
N GLY A 226 -15.28 -6.91 2.87
CA GLY A 226 -15.74 -7.01 1.48
C GLY A 226 -15.78 -5.67 0.72
N LYS A 227 -15.33 -4.56 1.31
CA LYS A 227 -15.37 -3.23 0.68
C LYS A 227 -14.06 -2.48 0.84
N PHE A 228 -13.75 -1.65 -0.14
CA PHE A 228 -12.76 -0.60 0.04
C PHE A 228 -13.43 0.61 0.71
N TYR A 229 -12.73 1.21 1.66
CA TYR A 229 -13.12 2.47 2.27
C TYR A 229 -12.05 3.50 1.98
N THR A 230 -12.45 4.66 1.49
CA THR A 230 -11.54 5.77 1.23
C THR A 230 -11.95 6.98 2.04
N ILE A 231 -10.98 7.85 2.32
CA ILE A 231 -11.23 9.16 2.92
C ILE A 231 -10.62 10.23 2.02
N SER A 232 -11.43 11.22 1.65
CA SER A 232 -11.00 12.37 0.86
C SER A 232 -10.31 13.42 1.72
N TYR A 233 -9.58 14.34 1.09
CA TYR A 233 -9.06 15.56 1.75
C TYR A 233 -10.14 16.41 2.42
N LEU A 234 -11.39 16.32 1.95
CA LEU A 234 -12.53 17.02 2.53
C LEU A 234 -13.19 16.27 3.70
N GLY A 235 -12.58 15.17 4.17
CA GLY A 235 -13.11 14.36 5.27
C GLY A 235 -14.32 13.49 4.89
N THR A 236 -14.65 13.39 3.60
CA THR A 236 -15.70 12.49 3.10
C THR A 236 -15.21 11.04 3.10
N VAL A 237 -16.00 10.12 3.68
CA VAL A 237 -15.74 8.68 3.62
C VAL A 237 -16.55 8.04 2.48
N GLY A 238 -15.86 7.35 1.58
CA GLY A 238 -16.46 6.58 0.48
C GLY A 238 -16.37 5.08 0.74
N ALA A 239 -17.40 4.32 0.35
CA ALA A 239 -17.37 2.85 0.37
C ALA A 239 -17.55 2.30 -1.06
N TRP A 240 -16.68 1.36 -1.43
CA TRP A 240 -16.58 0.83 -2.78
C TRP A 240 -16.60 -0.70 -2.78
N GLU A 241 -17.41 -1.29 -3.65
CA GLU A 241 -17.59 -2.73 -3.73
C GLU A 241 -16.80 -3.30 -4.93
N PRO A 242 -15.95 -4.32 -4.71
CA PRO A 242 -15.10 -4.89 -5.76
C PRO A 242 -15.84 -5.71 -6.82
N HIS A 243 -17.12 -6.06 -6.59
CA HIS A 243 -17.87 -7.03 -7.40
C HIS A 243 -18.77 -6.41 -8.49
N GLY A 244 -18.48 -5.19 -8.95
CA GLY A 244 -19.17 -4.56 -10.09
C GLY A 244 -18.26 -4.41 -11.32
N LEU A 245 -18.86 -4.39 -12.53
CA LEU A 245 -18.20 -3.91 -13.75
C LEU A 245 -17.76 -2.44 -13.65
N SER A 246 -18.31 -1.70 -12.68
CA SER A 246 -17.93 -0.32 -12.33
C SER A 246 -17.85 -0.15 -10.82
N PHE A 247 -16.74 0.40 -10.32
CA PHE A 247 -16.62 0.93 -8.95
C PHE A 247 -17.44 2.23 -8.85
N LYS A 248 -18.76 2.13 -8.66
CA LYS A 248 -19.59 3.31 -8.38
C LYS A 248 -19.64 3.54 -6.87
N PRO A 249 -19.43 4.78 -6.38
CA PRO A 249 -19.54 5.07 -4.96
C PRO A 249 -20.99 4.82 -4.51
N ARG A 250 -21.22 3.79 -3.69
CA ARG A 250 -22.59 3.41 -3.28
C ARG A 250 -23.12 4.31 -2.16
N ARG A 251 -22.24 4.88 -1.33
CA ARG A 251 -22.60 5.81 -0.24
C ARG A 251 -21.45 6.77 0.07
N ARG A 252 -21.71 8.07 0.04
CA ARG A 252 -20.93 9.07 0.80
C ARG A 252 -21.42 8.97 2.24
N VAL A 253 -20.62 8.36 3.11
CA VAL A 253 -20.93 8.36 4.55
C VAL A 253 -20.32 9.62 5.13
N THR A 254 -21.21 10.51 5.55
CA THR A 254 -21.05 11.67 6.45
C THR A 254 -19.73 12.44 6.37
N ARG A 255 -19.80 13.74 6.04
CA ARG A 255 -18.71 14.68 6.28
C ARG A 255 -18.42 14.68 7.79
N LEU A 256 -17.24 14.23 8.20
CA LEU A 256 -16.78 14.43 9.57
C LEU A 256 -16.75 15.94 9.82
N HIS A 257 -17.74 16.45 10.55
CA HIS A 257 -17.69 17.83 11.01
C HIS A 257 -16.47 17.95 11.92
N HIS A 258 -15.53 18.82 11.54
CA HIS A 258 -14.53 19.32 12.46
C HIS A 258 -15.28 19.90 13.66
N VAL A 259 -15.32 19.19 14.79
CA VAL A 259 -15.59 19.82 16.07
C VAL A 259 -14.33 20.60 16.39
N LEU A 260 -14.19 21.78 15.78
CA LEU A 260 -13.33 22.80 16.36
C LEU A 260 -13.94 23.07 17.73
N GLY A 261 -13.25 22.63 18.77
CA GLY A 261 -13.61 22.92 20.16
C GLY A 261 -13.71 24.42 20.32
N GLY A 262 -14.93 24.95 20.20
CA GLY A 262 -15.24 26.31 20.57
C GLY A 262 -15.07 26.41 22.07
N VAL A 263 -14.02 27.12 22.49
CA VAL A 263 -13.95 27.66 23.85
C VAL A 263 -15.22 28.50 24.04
N PRO A 264 -16.04 28.27 25.08
CA PRO A 264 -17.24 29.07 25.31
C PRO A 264 -16.85 30.53 25.49
N GLY A 265 -17.45 31.41 24.71
CA GLY A 265 -17.22 32.84 24.78
C GLY A 265 -17.47 33.35 26.20
N ARG A 266 -16.46 34.00 26.79
CA ARG A 266 -16.67 34.89 27.94
C ARG A 266 -17.49 36.08 27.47
N GLN A 267 -18.68 36.25 28.05
CA GLN A 267 -19.45 37.49 27.98
C GLN A 267 -18.57 38.67 28.43
N PRO A 268 -18.67 39.85 27.78
CA PRO A 268 -18.03 41.05 28.28
C PRO A 268 -18.80 41.53 29.53
N ASN A 269 -18.14 41.47 30.69
CA ASN A 269 -18.64 42.11 31.91
C ASN A 269 -18.70 43.62 31.70
N ALA A 270 -19.88 44.17 31.97
CA ALA A 270 -20.11 45.60 32.11
C ALA A 270 -19.35 46.18 33.31
N GLY A 271 -18.76 47.35 33.10
CA GLY A 271 -18.50 48.36 34.14
C GLY A 271 -17.32 48.11 35.07
N LEU A 272 -16.23 48.87 34.89
CA LEU A 272 -15.63 49.63 35.99
C LEU A 272 -14.70 50.72 35.45
N GLN A 273 -14.78 51.88 36.10
CA GLN A 273 -14.34 53.21 35.68
C GLN A 273 -12.82 53.36 35.51
N ARG A 274 -12.42 54.23 34.58
CA ARG A 274 -11.05 54.73 34.44
C ARG A 274 -10.73 55.77 35.53
N PRO A 275 -9.59 55.68 36.23
CA PRO A 275 -8.97 56.85 36.85
C PRO A 275 -7.99 57.50 35.86
N GLY A 276 -8.07 58.83 35.75
CA GLY A 276 -7.27 59.63 34.85
C GLY A 276 -5.80 59.71 35.22
N VAL A 277 -4.96 59.90 34.21
CA VAL A 277 -3.57 60.33 34.38
C VAL A 277 -3.41 61.69 33.73
N ARG A 278 -2.98 62.64 34.56
CA ARG A 278 -2.75 64.05 34.26
C ARG A 278 -1.62 64.23 33.24
N ARG A 279 -1.80 65.21 32.36
CA ARG A 279 -0.74 65.87 31.61
C ARG A 279 0.23 66.56 32.59
N TYR A 280 1.52 66.41 32.35
CA TYR A 280 2.51 67.46 32.64
C TYR A 280 3.36 67.63 31.39
N GLY A 281 3.36 68.85 30.86
CA GLY A 281 4.35 69.32 29.91
C GLY A 281 5.27 70.32 30.61
N ALA A 282 6.54 70.25 30.26
CA ALA A 282 7.47 71.35 30.07
C ALA A 282 8.49 70.85 29.02
#